data_AF-A0A2E5JRD0-F1
#
_entry.id   AF-A0A2E5JRD0-F1
#
_cell.length_a   1.000
_cell.length_b   1.000
_cell.length_c   1.000
_cell.angle_alpha   90.00
_cell.angle_beta   90.00
_cell.angle_gamma   90.00
#
_symmetry.space_group_name_H-M   'P 1'
#
loop_
_entity.id
_entity.type
_entity.pdbx_description
1 polymer ?
#
loop_
_entity_poly.entity_id
_entity_poly.type
_entity_poly.pdbx_seq_one_letter_code
_entity_poly.pdbx_strand_id
1 'polypeptide(L)'
;FFDQWIFSPGYPIIEIEQNWYPKKNGKGKTIVTINQTQKKEWPTFIFESQLCWDNNECIPIKVDQKTQSFDIISSMKPDSIYIDPEQWILKEVQN
;
A
#
# COMPACT_ATOMS: atom_id res chain seq x y z
N PHE A 1 5.38 -0.59 -16.88
CA PHE A 1 5.36 -1.71 -15.93
C PHE A 1 6.63 -2.55 -16.06
N PHE A 2 6.86 -3.30 -17.15
CA PHE A 2 8.04 -4.19 -17.25
C PHE A 2 9.40 -3.50 -17.23
N ASP A 3 9.56 -2.37 -17.94
CA ASP A 3 10.87 -1.73 -18.09
C ASP A 3 11.50 -1.31 -16.76
N GLN A 4 10.68 -0.89 -15.79
CA GLN A 4 11.15 -0.45 -14.48
C GLN A 4 11.77 -1.59 -13.66
N TRP A 5 11.38 -2.84 -13.93
CA TRP A 5 11.85 -4.01 -13.16
C TRP A 5 13.11 -4.64 -13.77
N ILE A 6 13.33 -4.44 -15.06
CA ILE A 6 14.43 -5.06 -15.81
C ILE A 6 15.57 -4.05 -16.03
N PHE A 7 15.24 -2.79 -16.34
CA PHE A 7 16.22 -1.79 -16.77
C PHE A 7 16.49 -0.71 -15.73
N SER A 8 15.73 -0.66 -14.64
CA SER A 8 16.01 0.25 -13.53
C SER A 8 16.60 -0.52 -12.35
N PRO A 9 17.57 0.07 -11.64
CA PRO A 9 18.15 -0.58 -10.47
C PRO A 9 17.13 -0.65 -9.33
N GLY A 10 17.17 -1.77 -8.61
CA GLY A 10 16.50 -1.91 -7.33
C GLY A 10 15.06 -2.41 -7.37
N TYR A 11 14.33 -2.12 -6.30
CA TYR A 11 12.95 -2.54 -6.05
C TYR A 11 12.27 -1.49 -5.13
N PRO A 12 10.93 -1.42 -5.08
CA PRO A 12 10.24 -0.52 -4.17
C PRO A 12 10.46 -0.96 -2.72
N ILE A 13 10.84 0.01 -1.88
CA ILE A 13 10.84 -0.11 -0.43
C ILE A 13 9.61 0.65 0.04
N ILE A 14 8.69 -0.06 0.68
CA ILE A 14 7.36 0.44 1.01
C ILE A 14 7.22 0.60 2.52
N GLU A 15 6.80 1.77 2.96
CA GLU A 15 6.33 2.05 4.31
C GLU A 15 4.81 2.25 4.27
N ILE A 16 4.10 1.66 5.24
CA ILE A 16 2.64 1.71 5.32
C ILE A 16 2.24 2.46 6.59
N GLU A 17 1.63 3.62 6.42
CA GLU A 17 1.06 4.41 7.51
C GLU A 17 -0.46 4.28 7.51
N GLN A 18 -1.08 4.25 8.69
CA GLN A 18 -2.54 4.21 8.82
C GLN A 18 -3.07 5.25 9.79
N ASN A 19 -4.14 5.94 9.37
CA ASN A 19 -4.87 6.90 10.19
C ASN A 19 -6.35 6.54 10.26
N TRP A 20 -6.89 6.30 11.46
CA TRP A 20 -8.28 5.93 11.69
C TRP A 20 -9.15 7.14 12.05
N TYR A 21 -10.27 7.29 11.35
CA TYR A 21 -11.27 8.32 11.57
C TYR A 21 -12.64 7.69 11.85
N PRO A 22 -13.05 7.54 13.12
CA PRO A 22 -14.36 6.99 13.46
C PRO A 22 -15.50 7.91 13.00
N LYS A 23 -16.60 7.34 12.51
CA LYS A 23 -17.84 8.08 12.20
C LYS A 23 -18.97 7.65 13.15
N LYS A 24 -19.90 8.56 13.40
CA LYS A 24 -21.02 8.36 14.35
C LYS A 24 -22.02 7.26 13.95
N ASN A 25 -21.95 6.77 12.72
CA ASN A 25 -22.89 5.79 12.15
C ASN A 25 -22.43 4.32 12.30
N GLY A 26 -21.52 4.03 13.23
CA GLY A 26 -20.99 2.66 13.44
C GLY A 26 -20.04 2.18 12.35
N LYS A 27 -19.56 3.08 11.49
CA LYS A 27 -18.45 2.85 10.55
C LYS A 27 -17.34 3.86 10.84
N GLY A 28 -16.14 3.62 10.34
CA GLY A 28 -15.09 4.61 10.26
C GLY A 28 -14.36 4.52 8.93
N LYS A 29 -13.38 5.40 8.79
CA LYS A 29 -12.53 5.49 7.61
C LYS A 29 -11.09 5.31 8.05
N THR A 30 -10.40 4.32 7.50
CA THR A 30 -8.94 4.24 7.58
C THR A 30 -8.36 4.86 6.32
N ILE A 31 -7.48 5.84 6.48
CA ILE A 31 -6.64 6.32 5.39
C ILE A 31 -5.33 5.56 5.51
N VAL A 32 -5.03 4.73 4.51
CA VAL A 32 -3.76 4.01 4.38
C VAL A 32 -2.88 4.77 3.42
N THR A 33 -1.71 5.20 3.87
CA THR A 33 -0.72 5.86 3.03
C THR A 33 0.43 4.90 2.75
N ILE A 34 0.67 4.66 1.46
CA ILE A 34 1.82 3.91 0.96
C ILE A 34 2.89 4.91 0.56
N ASN A 35 4.06 4.81 1.18
CA ASN A 35 5.25 5.61 0.90
C ASN A 35 6.35 4.74 0.29
N GLN A 36 6.87 5.16 -0.86
CA GLN A 36 8.06 4.58 -1.46
C GLN A 36 9.31 5.31 -0.96
N THR A 37 10.13 4.63 -0.16
CA THR A 37 11.24 5.19 0.62
C THR A 37 12.63 4.82 0.10
N GLN A 38 12.71 4.10 -1.03
CA GLN A 38 13.99 3.74 -1.64
C GLN A 38 14.86 4.97 -2.00
N LYS A 39 16.14 4.70 -2.31
CA LYS A 39 17.14 5.70 -2.70
C LYS A 39 16.61 6.61 -3.81
N LYS A 40 16.99 7.90 -3.76
CA LYS A 40 16.53 8.91 -4.72
C LYS A 40 16.97 8.61 -6.16
N GLU A 41 18.06 7.88 -6.35
CA GLU A 41 18.53 7.48 -7.69
C GLU A 41 17.68 6.36 -8.30
N TRP A 42 16.87 5.64 -7.49
CA TRP A 42 15.95 4.61 -7.97
C TRP A 42 14.63 5.25 -8.39
N PRO A 43 13.92 4.69 -9.39
CA PRO A 43 12.65 5.24 -9.81
C PRO A 43 11.59 5.09 -8.72
N THR A 44 10.52 5.86 -8.86
CA THR A 44 9.24 5.49 -8.26
C THR A 44 8.66 4.35 -9.08
N PHE A 45 8.41 3.22 -8.45
CA PHE A 45 7.88 2.03 -9.12
C PHE A 45 6.38 2.15 -9.26
N ILE A 46 5.86 1.86 -10.46
CA ILE A 46 4.43 1.84 -10.73
C ILE A 46 3.95 0.40 -10.76
N PHE A 47 2.99 0.03 -9.91
CA PHE A 47 2.52 -1.34 -9.83
C PHE A 47 1.05 -1.45 -9.43
N GLU A 48 0.43 -2.56 -9.83
CA GLU A 48 -0.93 -2.94 -9.46
C GLU A 48 -0.88 -4.13 -8.52
N SER A 49 -1.65 -4.09 -7.43
CA SER A 49 -1.69 -5.16 -6.43
C SER A 49 -3.00 -5.12 -5.64
N GLN A 50 -3.03 -5.77 -4.48
CA GLN A 50 -4.13 -5.76 -3.54
C GLN A 50 -3.68 -5.14 -2.21
N LEU A 51 -4.48 -4.21 -1.72
CA LEU A 51 -4.41 -3.74 -0.34
C LEU A 51 -5.43 -4.52 0.47
N CYS A 52 -4.96 -5.24 1.47
CA CYS A 52 -5.79 -6.11 2.28
C CYS A 52 -5.73 -5.72 3.75
N TRP A 53 -6.78 -6.04 4.49
CA TRP A 53 -6.89 -5.78 5.91
C TRP A 53 -7.68 -6.89 6.62
N ASP A 54 -7.40 -7.06 7.91
CA ASP A 54 -8.07 -8.01 8.81
C ASP A 54 -8.25 -9.42 8.16
N ASN A 55 -9.48 -9.93 8.14
CA ASN A 55 -9.86 -11.27 7.64
C ASN A 55 -9.85 -11.39 6.10
N ASN A 56 -8.76 -10.96 5.45
CA ASN A 56 -8.56 -10.96 4.00
C ASN A 56 -9.59 -10.15 3.19
N GLU A 57 -10.13 -9.07 3.77
CA GLU A 57 -10.83 -8.08 2.95
C GLU A 57 -9.78 -7.35 2.11
N CYS A 58 -9.99 -7.26 0.79
CA CYS A 58 -9.01 -6.70 -0.13
C CYS A 58 -9.66 -5.77 -1.16
N ILE A 59 -8.94 -4.73 -1.54
CA ILE A 59 -9.25 -3.91 -2.73
C ILE A 59 -8.09 -3.94 -3.72
N PRO A 60 -8.37 -3.94 -5.03
CA PRO A 60 -7.33 -3.68 -6.01
C PRO A 60 -6.83 -2.25 -5.86
N ILE A 61 -5.52 -2.08 -5.92
CA ILE A 61 -4.86 -0.78 -5.88
C ILE A 61 -3.85 -0.67 -7.03
N LYS A 62 -3.69 0.56 -7.50
CA LYS A 62 -2.59 0.96 -8.38
C LYS A 62 -1.77 1.99 -7.64
N VAL A 63 -0.51 1.67 -7.37
CA VAL A 63 0.47 2.61 -6.81
C VAL A 63 1.23 3.20 -7.99
N ASP A 64 1.03 4.48 -8.27
CA ASP A 64 1.72 5.20 -9.34
C ASP A 64 2.36 6.52 -8.88
N GLN A 65 2.31 6.79 -7.58
CA GLN A 65 2.97 7.93 -6.94
C GLN A 65 3.94 7.46 -5.86
N LYS A 66 4.91 8.32 -5.53
CA LYS A 66 5.86 8.07 -4.43
C LYS A 66 5.15 7.96 -3.08
N THR A 67 4.14 8.79 -2.87
CA THR A 67 3.25 8.76 -1.70
C THR A 67 1.83 8.73 -2.23
N GLN A 68 1.05 7.73 -1.83
CA GLN A 68 -0.32 7.57 -2.29
C GLN A 68 -1.20 7.03 -1.17
N SER A 69 -2.39 7.60 -1.02
CA SER A 69 -3.33 7.22 0.02
C SER A 69 -4.55 6.50 -0.55
N PHE A 70 -5.03 5.51 0.19
CA PHE A 70 -6.21 4.72 -0.12
C PHE A 70 -7.18 4.74 1.06
N ASP A 71 -8.47 4.78 0.74
CA ASP A 71 -9.53 4.86 1.73
C ASP A 71 -10.16 3.48 1.95
N ILE A 72 -10.15 3.01 3.20
CA ILE A 72 -10.85 1.80 3.63
C ILE A 72 -12.02 2.22 4.51
N ILE A 73 -13.22 1.68 4.27
CA ILE A 73 -14.40 1.88 5.11
C ILE A 73 -14.70 0.58 5.84
N SER A 74 -14.54 0.58 7.15
CA SER A 74 -14.76 -0.58 8.02
C SER A 74 -15.64 -0.21 9.22
N SER A 75 -16.24 -1.19 9.89
CA SER A 75 -17.02 -0.97 11.12
C SER A 75 -16.14 -0.63 12.33
N MET A 76 -14.90 -1.12 12.31
CA MET A 76 -13.89 -0.95 13.36
C MET A 76 -12.54 -0.61 12.75
N LYS A 77 -11.63 -0.07 13.57
CA LYS A 77 -10.25 0.18 13.15
C LYS A 77 -9.62 -1.17 12.77
N PRO A 78 -9.04 -1.32 11.56
CA PRO A 78 -8.31 -2.53 11.20
C PRO A 78 -7.14 -2.78 12.14
N ASP A 79 -6.97 -4.03 12.54
CA ASP A 79 -5.85 -4.46 13.39
C ASP A 79 -4.60 -4.71 12.54
N SER A 80 -4.78 -5.08 11.27
CA SER A 80 -3.70 -5.34 10.33
C SER A 80 -4.01 -4.78 8.94
N ILE A 81 -2.98 -4.23 8.29
CA ILE A 81 -3.03 -3.75 6.91
C ILE A 81 -1.76 -4.23 6.22
N TYR A 82 -1.92 -4.83 5.04
CA TYR A 82 -0.82 -5.40 4.28
C TYR A 82 -1.09 -5.32 2.79
N ILE A 83 -0.03 -5.36 2.00
CA ILE A 83 -0.08 -5.25 0.54
C ILE A 83 0.48 -6.50 -0.10
N ASP A 84 -0.14 -6.91 -1.21
CA ASP A 84 0.32 -8.01 -2.05
C ASP A 84 0.51 -9.33 -1.25
N PRO A 85 -0.57 -9.87 -0.64
CA PRO A 85 -0.49 -11.08 0.18
C PRO A 85 0.03 -12.30 -0.58
N GLU A 86 -0.21 -12.35 -1.89
CA GLU A 86 0.27 -13.42 -2.76
C GLU A 86 1.71 -13.24 -3.23
N GLN A 87 2.37 -12.13 -2.84
CA GLN A 87 3.77 -11.83 -3.14
C GLN A 87 4.09 -11.83 -4.64
N TRP A 88 3.20 -11.28 -5.47
CA TRP A 88 3.41 -11.20 -6.90
C TRP A 88 4.44 -10.14 -7.31
N ILE A 89 4.72 -9.18 -6.43
CA ILE A 89 5.64 -8.07 -6.70
C ILE A 89 6.87 -8.18 -5.81
N LEU A 90 8.04 -8.03 -6.43
CA LEU A 90 9.30 -7.83 -5.72
C LEU A 90 9.25 -6.50 -4.96
N LYS A 91 9.29 -6.57 -3.64
CA LYS A 91 9.24 -5.40 -2.75
C LYS A 91 9.90 -5.72 -1.41
N GLU A 92 10.27 -4.67 -0.70
CA GLU A 92 10.57 -4.72 0.73
C GLU A 92 9.52 -3.87 1.46
N VAL A 93 9.01 -4.37 2.59
CA VAL A 93 8.09 -3.62 3.44
C VAL A 93 8.82 -3.27 4.73
N GLN A 94 8.87 -1.98 5.05
CA GLN A 94 9.46 -1.44 6.28
C GLN A 94 8.34 -1.01 7.24
N ASN A 95 8.58 -1.25 8.53
CA ASN A 95 7.69 -0.91 9.63
C ASN A 95 8.15 0.36 10.35
#